data_AF-A0A926KHG3-F1
#
_entry.id   AF-A0A926KHG3-F1
#
_cell.length_a   1.000
_cell.length_b   1.000
_cell.length_c   1.000
_cell.angle_alpha   90.00
_cell.angle_beta   90.00
_cell.angle_gamma   90.00
#
_symmetry.space_group_name_H-M   'P 1'
#
loop_
_entity.id
_entity.type
_entity.pdbx_description
1 polymer ?
#
loop_
_entity_poly.entity_id
_entity_poly.type
_entity_poly.pdbx_seq_one_letter_code
_entity_poly.pdbx_strand_id
1 'polypeptide(L)'
;MTVTSDWGEFVLEVVELRAPHYAAFRWLAGTNETEPEQELRTLTEFSLNETGDGVEVRVTESGWASFEPTEYVRNNHRENAAGWESELAAAQRFLE
;
A
#
# COMPACT_ATOMS: atom_id res chain seq x y z
N MET A 1 23.45 -4.49 4.34
CA MET A 1 23.52 -3.05 4.64
C MET A 1 22.12 -2.65 5.06
N THR A 2 21.84 -2.66 6.36
CA THR A 2 20.50 -2.38 6.89
C THR A 2 20.38 -0.88 7.02
N VAL A 3 19.52 -0.27 6.20
CA VAL A 3 19.18 1.14 6.33
C VAL A 3 18.09 1.20 7.39
N THR A 4 18.46 1.53 8.63
CA THR A 4 17.48 1.85 9.68
C THR A 4 16.86 3.19 9.34
N SER A 5 15.62 3.17 8.83
CA SER A 5 14.82 4.39 8.65
C SER A 5 14.12 4.73 9.95
N ASP A 6 14.02 6.02 10.28
CA ASP A 6 13.26 6.52 11.44
C ASP A 6 11.75 6.19 11.36
N TRP A 7 11.31 5.57 10.26
CA TRP A 7 9.92 5.35 9.89
C TRP A 7 9.52 3.86 9.87
N GLY A 8 10.40 2.96 10.32
CA GLY A 8 10.15 1.52 10.41
C GLY A 8 10.73 0.71 9.25
N GLU A 9 10.76 -0.62 9.42
CA GLU A 9 11.03 -1.59 8.35
C GLU A 9 9.71 -2.26 7.97
N PHE A 10 9.39 -2.26 6.69
CA PHE A 10 8.16 -2.84 6.16
C PHE A 10 8.50 -3.95 5.18
N VAL A 11 7.92 -5.13 5.41
CA VAL A 11 8.06 -6.25 4.48
C VAL A 11 6.90 -6.19 3.48
N LEU A 12 7.25 -6.26 2.20
CA LEU A 12 6.30 -6.36 1.10
C LEU A 12 6.54 -7.67 0.35
N GLU A 13 5.48 -8.39 0.03
CA GLU A 13 5.53 -9.49 -0.92
C GLU A 13 5.19 -8.94 -2.32
N VAL A 14 6.01 -9.26 -3.32
CA VAL A 14 5.66 -9.00 -4.72
C VAL A 14 4.67 -10.07 -5.17
N VAL A 15 3.43 -9.67 -5.43
CA VAL A 15 2.37 -10.59 -5.89
C VAL A 15 2.42 -10.74 -7.40
N GLU A 16 2.48 -9.64 -8.13
CA GLU A 16 2.53 -9.65 -9.60
C GLU A 16 3.12 -8.36 -10.16
N LEU A 17 3.92 -8.47 -11.21
CA LEU A 17 4.43 -7.33 -11.98
C LEU A 17 4.15 -7.56 -13.47
N ARG A 18 3.41 -6.63 -14.08
CA ARG A 18 3.15 -6.61 -15.53
C ARG A 18 3.49 -5.24 -16.07
N ALA A 19 4.77 -5.06 -16.38
CA ALA A 19 5.27 -3.77 -16.85
C ALA A 19 4.66 -3.37 -18.21
N PRO A 20 4.42 -2.06 -18.45
CA PRO A 20 4.43 -0.97 -17.46
C PRO A 20 3.11 -0.83 -16.68
N HIS A 21 2.07 -1.58 -17.02
CA HIS A 21 0.69 -1.23 -16.68
C HIS A 21 0.21 -1.65 -15.29
N TYR A 22 0.89 -2.58 -14.61
CA TYR A 22 0.37 -3.13 -13.36
C TYR A 22 1.45 -3.63 -12.42
N ALA A 23 1.28 -3.34 -11.13
CA ALA A 23 2.08 -3.89 -10.05
C ALA A 23 1.19 -4.18 -8.83
N ALA A 24 1.38 -5.33 -8.20
CA ALA A 24 0.63 -5.73 -7.01
C ALA A 24 1.58 -6.21 -5.91
N PHE A 25 1.31 -5.76 -4.70
CA PHE A 25 2.09 -6.08 -3.51
C PHE A 25 1.17 -6.51 -2.37
N ARG A 26 1.63 -7.47 -1.55
CA ARG A 26 1.02 -7.73 -0.25
C ARG A 26 1.76 -6.90 0.78
N TRP A 27 1.02 -6.09 1.54
CA TRP A 27 1.57 -5.48 2.73
C TRP A 27 1.63 -6.50 3.85
N LEU A 28 2.82 -6.68 4.45
CA LEU A 28 3.01 -7.48 5.65
C LEU A 28 3.36 -6.54 6.82
N ALA A 29 2.50 -5.55 7.07
CA ALA A 29 2.62 -4.69 8.26
C ALA A 29 2.36 -5.52 9.52
N GLY A 30 3.15 -5.27 10.56
CA GLY A 30 2.90 -5.85 11.88
C GLY A 30 3.31 -7.32 12.02
N THR A 31 4.25 -7.83 11.21
CA THR A 31 4.95 -9.10 11.50
C THR A 31 5.85 -8.92 12.73
N ASN A 32 5.26 -8.54 13.86
CA ASN A 32 5.87 -8.58 15.16
C ASN A 32 5.56 -9.98 15.72
N GLU A 33 6.59 -10.79 15.95
CA GLU A 33 6.44 -12.16 16.42
C GLU A 33 5.63 -12.26 17.73
N THR A 34 5.48 -11.16 18.46
CA THR A 34 4.72 -11.08 19.72
C THR A 34 3.23 -10.79 19.58
N GLU A 35 2.73 -10.26 18.46
CA GLU A 35 1.30 -9.92 18.27
C GLU A 35 0.78 -10.30 16.86
N PRO A 36 0.78 -11.59 16.50
CA PRO A 36 0.39 -12.06 15.17
C PRO A 36 -1.07 -11.76 14.81
N GLU A 37 -1.96 -11.58 15.79
CA GLU A 37 -3.34 -11.13 15.58
C GLU A 37 -3.49 -9.69 15.07
N GLN A 38 -2.42 -8.89 15.12
CA GLN A 38 -2.40 -7.52 14.57
C GLN A 38 -1.84 -7.45 13.14
N GLU A 39 -1.48 -8.58 12.53
CA GLU A 39 -0.98 -8.62 11.15
C GLU A 39 -2.09 -8.25 10.16
N LEU A 40 -2.00 -7.03 9.61
CA LEU A 40 -2.84 -6.61 8.50
C LEU A 40 -2.16 -6.98 7.18
N ARG A 41 -2.78 -7.91 6.46
CA ARG A 41 -2.30 -8.42 5.18
C ARG A 41 -3.17 -7.94 4.02
N THR A 42 -3.10 -6.65 3.71
CA THR A 42 -3.83 -6.03 2.60
C THR A 42 -3.09 -6.23 1.27
N LEU A 43 -3.86 -6.25 0.17
CA LEU A 43 -3.31 -6.28 -1.19
C LEU A 43 -3.40 -4.88 -1.78
N THR A 44 -2.26 -4.32 -2.17
CA THR A 44 -2.17 -3.03 -2.86
C THR A 44 -1.88 -3.27 -4.33
N GLU A 45 -2.76 -2.76 -5.19
CA GLU A 45 -2.66 -2.85 -6.64
C GLU A 45 -2.50 -1.48 -7.25
N PHE A 46 -1.54 -1.33 -8.16
CA PHE A 46 -1.33 -0.17 -9.00
C PHE A 46 -1.71 -0.54 -10.42
N SER A 47 -2.58 0.25 -11.04
CA SER A 47 -2.87 0.16 -12.48
C SER A 47 -2.58 1.49 -13.16
N LEU A 48 -1.86 1.43 -14.28
CA LEU A 48 -1.54 2.57 -15.13
C LEU A 48 -2.34 2.49 -16.43
N ASN A 49 -3.05 3.56 -16.76
CA ASN A 49 -3.74 3.71 -18.03
C ASN A 49 -3.21 4.95 -18.74
N GLU A 50 -2.72 4.79 -19.97
CA GLU A 50 -2.35 5.92 -20.81
C GLU A 50 -3.58 6.77 -21.14
N THR A 51 -3.46 8.09 -21.00
CA THR A 51 -4.44 9.08 -21.46
C THR A 51 -3.86 9.84 -22.65
N GLY A 52 -4.66 10.66 -23.33
CA GLY A 52 -4.17 11.44 -24.48
C GLY A 52 -3.09 12.46 -24.12
N ASP A 53 -2.97 12.82 -22.84
CA ASP A 53 -2.15 13.88 -22.28
C ASP A 53 -1.28 13.44 -21.09
N GLY A 54 -1.29 12.15 -20.72
CA GLY A 54 -0.58 11.66 -19.54
C GLY A 54 -0.87 10.20 -19.19
N VAL A 55 -0.80 9.88 -17.89
CA VAL A 55 -1.06 8.55 -17.35
C VAL A 55 -1.99 8.69 -16.15
N GLU A 56 -3.12 7.99 -16.16
CA GLU A 56 -3.93 7.77 -14.97
C GLU A 56 -3.26 6.69 -14.12
N VAL A 57 -2.90 7.05 -12.88
CA VAL A 57 -2.45 6.10 -11.85
C VAL A 57 -3.63 5.82 -10.93
N ARG A 58 -3.99 4.55 -10.75
CA ARG A 58 -4.98 4.13 -9.75
C ARG A 58 -4.34 3.17 -8.77
N VAL A 59 -4.59 3.42 -7.49
CA VAL A 59 -4.23 2.53 -6.39
C VAL A 59 -5.50 1.93 -5.80
N THR A 60 -5.49 0.64 -5.52
CA THR A 60 -6.55 -0.05 -4.80
C THR A 60 -5.92 -0.88 -3.69
N GLU A 61 -6.31 -0.61 -2.45
CA GLU A 61 -5.93 -1.44 -1.31
C GLU A 61 -7.13 -2.25 -0.84
N SER A 62 -7.03 -3.58 -0.93
CA SER A 62 -8.13 -4.52 -0.67
C SER A 62 -7.78 -5.53 0.43
N GLY A 63 -8.77 -6.31 0.85
CA GLY A 63 -8.64 -7.33 1.90
C GLY A 63 -9.16 -6.92 3.28
N TRP A 64 -9.54 -5.66 3.47
CA TRP A 64 -10.02 -5.13 4.75
C TRP A 64 -11.22 -5.89 5.36
N ALA A 65 -12.15 -6.35 4.52
CA ALA A 65 -13.34 -7.08 4.97
C ALA A 65 -13.02 -8.50 5.52
N SER A 66 -11.79 -8.98 5.36
CA SER A 66 -11.35 -10.27 5.90
C SER A 66 -10.92 -10.19 7.38
N PHE A 67 -10.74 -8.99 7.92
CA PHE A 67 -10.36 -8.78 9.31
C PHE A 67 -11.59 -8.57 10.20
N GLU A 68 -11.46 -8.91 11.49
CA GLU A 68 -12.44 -8.55 12.50
C GLU A 68 -12.56 -7.01 12.56
N PRO A 69 -13.76 -6.42 12.54
CA PRO A 69 -13.94 -4.97 12.54
C PRO A 69 -13.64 -4.36 13.92
N THR A 70 -12.38 -4.39 14.33
CA THR A 70 -11.87 -3.74 15.53
C THR A 70 -11.65 -2.25 15.27
N GLU A 71 -11.46 -1.46 16.34
CA GLU A 71 -11.07 -0.06 16.19
C GLU A 71 -9.70 0.09 15.52
N TYR A 72 -8.76 -0.81 15.82
CA TYR A 72 -7.45 -0.87 15.19
C TYR A 72 -7.54 -1.01 13.67
N VAL A 73 -8.34 -1.97 13.17
CA VAL A 73 -8.55 -2.17 11.72
C VAL A 73 -9.20 -0.94 11.08
N ARG A 74 -10.22 -0.37 11.73
CA ARG A 74 -10.88 0.85 11.23
C ARG A 74 -9.94 2.05 11.18
N ASN A 75 -9.03 2.17 12.13
CA ASN A 75 -8.07 3.26 12.17
C ASN A 75 -7.03 3.12 11.05
N ASN A 76 -6.41 1.95 10.92
CA ASN A 76 -5.46 1.65 9.84
C ASN A 76 -6.10 1.87 8.46
N HIS A 77 -7.34 1.42 8.24
CA HIS A 77 -8.04 1.66 6.97
C HIS A 77 -8.16 3.16 6.64
N ARG A 78 -8.53 3.99 7.63
CA ARG A 78 -8.65 5.45 7.42
C ARG A 78 -7.29 6.12 7.19
N GLU A 79 -6.28 5.73 7.96
CA GLU A 79 -4.93 6.27 7.85
C GLU A 79 -4.30 5.90 6.51
N ASN A 80 -4.43 4.64 6.08
CA ASN A 80 -3.94 4.19 4.77
C ASN A 80 -4.67 4.91 3.63
N ALA A 81 -5.98 5.09 3.72
CA ALA A 81 -6.73 5.84 2.71
C ALA A 81 -6.22 7.29 2.57
N ALA A 82 -6.00 7.99 3.68
CA ALA A 82 -5.43 9.35 3.68
C ALA A 82 -3.96 9.38 3.24
N GLY A 83 -3.19 8.33 3.58
CA GLY A 83 -1.82 8.15 3.13
C GLY A 83 -1.72 8.08 1.62
N TRP A 84 -2.55 7.26 0.97
CA TRP A 84 -2.55 7.13 -0.49
C TRP A 84 -2.86 8.43 -1.23
N GLU A 85 -3.72 9.29 -0.70
CA GLU A 85 -3.94 10.63 -1.26
C GLU A 85 -2.65 11.47 -1.24
N SER A 86 -1.90 11.40 -0.14
CA SER A 86 -0.64 12.11 0.03
C SER A 86 0.46 11.56 -0.90
N GLU A 87 0.58 10.24 -0.98
CA GLU A 87 1.58 9.56 -1.82
C GLU A 87 1.32 9.80 -3.32
N LEU A 88 0.08 9.72 -3.78
CA LEU A 88 -0.26 10.01 -5.17
C LEU A 88 0.00 11.48 -5.54
N ALA A 89 -0.31 12.41 -4.63
CA ALA A 89 0.02 13.81 -4.83
C ALA A 89 1.55 14.06 -4.85
N ALA A 90 2.33 13.32 -4.05
CA ALA A 90 3.79 13.39 -4.09
C ALA A 90 4.35 12.82 -5.40
N ALA A 91 3.82 11.68 -5.86
CA ALA A 91 4.21 11.07 -7.14
C ALA A 91 3.93 11.99 -8.33
N GLN A 92 2.77 12.67 -8.35
CA GLN A 92 2.47 13.68 -9.36
C GLN A 92 3.51 14.81 -9.35
N ARG A 93 3.75 15.42 -8.17
CA ARG A 93 4.71 16.54 -8.02
C ARG A 93 6.14 16.17 -8.41
N PHE A 94 6.54 14.91 -8.23
CA PHE A 94 7.87 14.45 -8.60
C PHE A 94 8.10 14.43 -10.12
N LEU A 95 7.03 14.33 -10.91
CA LEU A 95 7.09 14.26 -12.38
C LEU A 95 6.94 15.65 -13.05
N GLU A 96 6.61 16.69 -12.28
CA GLU A 96 6.48 18.09 -12.72
C GLU A 96 7.78 18.88 -12.52
#